data_AF-A0A2V5RR34-F1
#
_entry.id   AF-A0A2V5RR34-F1
#
_cell.length_a   1.000
_cell.length_b   1.000
_cell.length_c   1.000
_cell.angle_alpha   90.00
_cell.angle_beta   90.00
_cell.angle_gamma   90.00
#
_symmetry.space_group_name_H-M   'P 1'
#
loop_
_entity.id
_entity.type
_entity.pdbx_description
1 polymer ?
#
loop_
_entity_poly.entity_id
_entity_poly.type
_entity_poly.pdbx_seq_one_letter_code
_entity_poly.pdbx_strand_id
1 'polypeptide(L)'
;GAAYFDEQGRFTDPEKNKAALADEGGNTFTLELSDEPPRRRGFHKKKFHGFWDYDAVNALFAGVPWYLPNKEFLAQIEPMKKALVDDMARQEPRTWRLPSNISVNSYAEIWANEILPIAREAHARLEFRKVKPLRDGDRTVATGEALEKPAADETLYRKWASMVAREELHKAGWRLADLLQKIL
;
A
#
# COMPACT_ATOMS: atom_id res chain seq x y z
N GLY A 1 -9.30 -3.95 -7.93
CA GLY A 1 -9.07 -4.54 -6.59
C GLY A 1 -9.41 -6.01 -6.66
N ALA A 2 -8.84 -6.82 -5.78
CA ALA A 2 -9.23 -8.22 -5.69
C ALA A 2 -10.61 -8.32 -5.00
N ALA A 3 -11.39 -9.33 -5.37
CA ALA A 3 -12.74 -9.51 -4.84
C ALA A 3 -12.71 -10.45 -3.63
N TYR A 4 -12.37 -9.88 -2.46
CA TYR A 4 -12.19 -10.66 -1.24
C TYR A 4 -13.44 -10.81 -0.36
N PHE A 5 -14.55 -10.16 -0.70
CA PHE A 5 -15.73 -10.14 0.18
C PHE A 5 -16.97 -10.63 -0.54
N ASP A 6 -17.77 -11.51 0.06
CA ASP A 6 -19.09 -11.84 -0.46
C ASP A 6 -20.10 -10.70 -0.20
N GLU A 7 -21.33 -10.83 -0.71
CA GLU A 7 -22.40 -9.85 -0.51
C GLU A 7 -22.79 -9.66 0.97
N GLN A 8 -22.44 -10.62 1.84
CA GLN A 8 -22.64 -10.57 3.28
C GLN A 8 -21.43 -9.97 4.02
N GLY A 9 -20.38 -9.56 3.30
CA GLY A 9 -19.18 -8.95 3.84
C GLY A 9 -18.19 -9.94 4.47
N ARG A 10 -18.30 -11.24 4.17
CA ARG A 10 -17.39 -12.27 4.67
C ARG A 10 -16.24 -12.48 3.69
N PHE A 11 -15.07 -12.85 4.22
CA PHE A 11 -13.91 -13.15 3.39
C PHE A 11 -14.21 -14.34 2.46
N THR A 12 -13.89 -14.20 1.18
CA THR A 12 -14.07 -15.24 0.16
C THR A 12 -12.90 -15.25 -0.81
N ASP A 13 -12.64 -16.43 -1.37
CA ASP A 13 -11.68 -16.61 -2.46
C ASP A 13 -12.34 -16.18 -3.78
N PRO A 14 -11.87 -15.11 -4.45
CA PRO A 14 -12.45 -14.63 -5.71
C PRO A 14 -12.43 -15.68 -6.82
N GLU A 15 -11.45 -16.59 -6.81
CA GLU A 15 -11.34 -17.65 -7.82
C GLU A 15 -12.42 -18.72 -7.64
N LYS A 16 -12.96 -18.85 -6.41
CA LYS A 16 -13.98 -19.85 -6.06
C LYS A 16 -15.39 -19.25 -6.00
N ASN A 17 -15.51 -17.95 -5.78
CA ASN A 17 -16.78 -17.27 -5.63
C ASN A 17 -16.89 -16.08 -6.61
N LYS A 18 -17.57 -16.32 -7.73
CA LYS A 18 -17.81 -15.29 -8.76
C LYS A 18 -18.72 -14.14 -8.29
N ALA A 19 -19.44 -14.30 -7.18
CA ALA A 19 -20.25 -13.25 -6.57
C ALA A 19 -19.47 -12.38 -5.56
N ALA A 20 -18.15 -12.58 -5.46
CA ALA A 20 -17.32 -11.74 -4.62
C ALA A 20 -17.29 -10.31 -5.13
N LEU A 21 -17.39 -9.36 -4.20
CA LEU A 21 -17.33 -7.93 -4.39
C LEU A 21 -15.88 -7.45 -4.32
N ALA A 22 -15.50 -6.64 -5.31
CA ALA A 22 -14.20 -5.96 -5.33
C ALA A 22 -14.08 -4.97 -4.18
N ASP A 23 -12.89 -4.88 -3.58
CA ASP A 23 -12.55 -3.89 -2.55
C ASP A 23 -11.96 -2.58 -3.14
N GLU A 24 -11.94 -2.46 -4.47
CA GLU A 24 -11.28 -1.39 -5.23
C GLU A 24 -9.85 -1.09 -4.77
N GLY A 25 -9.10 -2.12 -4.37
CA GLY A 25 -7.73 -1.98 -3.89
C GLY A 25 -7.63 -1.22 -2.56
N GLY A 26 -8.69 -1.28 -1.73
CA GLY A 26 -8.77 -0.58 -0.46
C GLY A 26 -9.28 0.85 -0.54
N ASN A 27 -9.72 1.34 -1.71
CA ASN A 27 -10.21 2.72 -1.87
C ASN A 27 -11.56 2.98 -1.19
N THR A 28 -12.31 1.93 -0.91
CA THR A 28 -13.63 1.95 -0.29
C THR A 28 -13.58 1.59 1.20
N PHE A 29 -12.41 1.22 1.72
CA PHE A 29 -12.21 0.84 3.12
C PHE A 29 -11.54 1.96 3.89
N THR A 30 -11.98 2.16 5.14
CA THR A 30 -11.35 3.13 6.03
C THR A 30 -10.40 2.42 6.99
N LEU A 31 -9.18 2.94 7.15
CA LEU A 31 -8.11 2.29 7.92
C LEU A 31 -7.97 2.89 9.33
N GLU A 32 -8.01 2.05 10.35
CA GLU A 32 -7.76 2.41 11.76
C GLU A 32 -6.48 1.75 12.25
N LEU A 33 -5.52 2.57 12.67
CA LEU A 33 -4.23 2.11 13.19
C LEU A 33 -4.20 2.28 14.70
N SER A 34 -3.53 1.34 15.37
CA SER A 34 -3.41 1.27 16.83
C SER A 34 -2.55 2.40 17.41
N ASP A 35 -1.68 3.00 16.59
CA ASP A 35 -0.82 4.12 16.95
C ASP A 35 -1.47 5.50 16.77
N GLU A 36 -2.73 5.53 16.31
CA GLU A 36 -3.51 6.75 16.16
C GLU A 36 -4.52 6.91 17.32
N PRO A 37 -4.79 8.15 17.77
CA PRO A 37 -5.80 8.37 18.78
C PRO A 37 -7.17 7.86 18.31
N PRO A 38 -8.02 7.33 19.22
CA PRO A 38 -9.36 6.87 18.88
C PRO A 38 -10.14 7.96 18.16
N ARG A 39 -10.72 7.60 17.01
CA ARG A 39 -11.41 8.54 16.13
C ARG A 39 -12.51 9.30 16.87
N ARG A 40 -12.50 10.64 16.76
CA ARG A 40 -13.61 11.52 17.19
C ARG A 40 -14.43 11.97 15.98
N ARG A 41 -15.68 12.36 16.21
CA ARG A 41 -16.58 12.94 15.18
C ARG A 41 -15.88 14.13 14.51
N GLY A 42 -15.79 14.13 13.18
CA GLY A 42 -15.23 15.24 12.38
C GLY A 42 -13.84 15.00 11.78
N PHE A 43 -13.14 13.92 12.13
CA PHE A 43 -11.88 13.55 11.45
C PHE A 43 -12.15 12.91 10.09
N HIS A 44 -11.42 13.34 9.05
CA HIS A 44 -11.47 12.71 7.73
C HIS A 44 -11.02 11.25 7.84
N LYS A 45 -11.85 10.34 7.33
CA LYS A 45 -11.55 8.91 7.35
C LYS A 45 -10.43 8.61 6.36
N LYS A 46 -9.29 8.12 6.87
CA LYS A 46 -8.18 7.65 6.04
C LYS A 46 -8.61 6.42 5.25
N LYS A 47 -8.47 6.47 3.94
CA LYS A 47 -8.72 5.31 3.07
C LYS A 47 -7.56 4.33 3.16
N PHE A 48 -7.85 3.03 3.09
CA PHE A 48 -6.81 2.01 3.17
C PHE A 48 -5.81 2.14 2.01
N HIS A 49 -6.29 2.36 0.79
CA HIS A 49 -5.43 2.64 -0.36
C HIS A 49 -4.59 3.91 -0.17
N GLY A 50 -5.25 5.02 0.22
CA GLY A 50 -4.58 6.31 0.42
C GLY A 50 -3.51 6.27 1.51
N PHE A 51 -3.64 5.39 2.50
CA PHE A 51 -2.59 5.15 3.48
C PHE A 51 -1.30 4.63 2.80
N TRP A 52 -1.40 3.67 1.88
CA TRP A 52 -0.22 3.13 1.20
C TRP A 52 0.42 4.16 0.26
N ASP A 53 -0.40 4.91 -0.48
CA ASP A 53 0.08 5.93 -1.43
C ASP A 53 0.76 7.11 -0.75
N TYR A 54 0.33 7.48 0.47
CA TYR A 54 0.77 8.71 1.13
C TYR A 54 1.37 8.48 2.52
N ASP A 55 0.59 7.92 3.45
CA ASP A 55 1.01 7.81 4.86
C ASP A 55 2.19 6.86 5.06
N ALA A 56 2.21 5.71 4.38
CA ALA A 56 3.28 4.72 4.47
C ALA A 56 4.61 5.28 3.95
N VAL A 57 4.57 6.04 2.85
CA VAL A 57 5.74 6.71 2.27
C VAL A 57 6.22 7.83 3.19
N ASN A 58 5.31 8.69 3.67
CA ASN A 58 5.68 9.80 4.54
C ASN A 58 6.18 9.35 5.93
N ALA A 59 5.79 8.16 6.37
CA ALA A 59 6.33 7.55 7.59
C ALA A 59 7.85 7.23 7.51
N LEU A 60 8.46 7.29 6.31
CA LEU A 60 9.92 7.24 6.17
C LEU A 60 10.62 8.50 6.69
N PHE A 61 9.90 9.62 6.78
CA PHE A 61 10.43 10.91 7.23
C PHE A 61 9.97 11.20 8.67
N ALA A 62 10.18 10.22 9.55
CA ALA A 62 9.84 10.34 10.96
C ALA A 62 10.51 11.58 11.59
N GLY A 63 9.78 12.27 12.46
CA GLY A 63 10.26 13.48 13.15
C GLY A 63 9.69 14.79 12.61
N VAL A 64 8.99 14.78 11.46
CA VAL A 64 8.22 15.94 11.00
C VAL A 64 6.81 15.88 11.59
N PRO A 65 6.35 16.92 12.32
CA PRO A 65 5.02 16.91 12.90
C PRO A 65 3.92 16.82 11.83
N TRP A 66 3.04 15.84 11.97
CA TRP A 66 1.96 15.55 11.02
C TRP A 66 0.85 16.62 10.99
N TYR A 67 0.80 17.49 12.01
CA TYR A 67 -0.17 18.58 12.10
C TYR A 67 0.25 19.84 11.32
N LEU A 68 1.43 19.83 10.69
CA LEU A 68 1.88 20.95 9.88
C LEU A 68 0.99 21.11 8.63
N PRO A 69 0.74 22.35 8.18
CA PRO A 69 0.17 22.60 6.87
C PRO A 69 0.98 21.88 5.78
N ASN A 70 0.31 21.30 4.77
CA ASN A 70 0.96 20.46 3.76
C ASN A 70 2.20 21.11 3.12
N LYS A 71 2.16 22.42 2.83
CA LYS A 71 3.30 23.14 2.26
C LYS A 71 4.52 23.16 3.19
N GLU A 72 4.30 23.35 4.49
CA GLU A 72 5.36 23.36 5.50
C GLU A 72 5.90 21.95 5.76
N PHE A 73 4.99 20.96 5.81
CA PHE A 73 5.35 19.55 5.89
C PHE A 73 6.27 19.15 4.72
N LEU A 74 5.86 19.44 3.48
CA LEU A 74 6.63 19.15 2.27
C LEU A 74 8.00 19.85 2.28
N ALA A 75 8.05 21.12 2.70
CA ALA A 75 9.32 21.86 2.78
C ALA A 75 10.29 21.24 3.80
N GLN A 76 9.79 20.66 4.90
CA GLN A 76 10.63 20.01 5.91
C GLN A 76 11.13 18.63 5.46
N ILE A 77 10.32 17.85 4.75
CA ILE A 77 10.74 16.52 4.29
C ILE A 77 11.63 16.57 3.04
N GLU A 78 11.63 17.65 2.25
CA GLU A 78 12.34 17.71 0.97
C GLU A 78 13.86 17.40 1.08
N PRO A 79 14.61 17.94 2.07
CA PRO A 79 16.02 17.55 2.27
C PRO A 79 16.18 16.06 2.61
N MET A 80 15.27 15.51 3.42
CA MET A 80 15.29 14.09 3.81
C MET A 80 14.97 13.19 2.62
N LYS A 81 14.01 13.60 1.78
CA LYS A 81 13.65 12.93 0.54
C LYS A 81 14.83 12.89 -0.42
N LYS A 82 15.54 14.02 -0.59
CA LYS A 82 16.76 14.06 -1.41
C LYS A 82 17.83 13.10 -0.89
N ALA A 83 18.08 13.10 0.41
CA ALA A 83 19.04 12.17 1.03
C ALA A 83 18.64 10.70 0.85
N LEU A 84 17.35 10.37 0.97
CA LEU A 84 16.84 9.02 0.74
C LEU A 84 17.03 8.57 -0.71
N VAL A 85 16.73 9.45 -1.68
CA VAL A 85 16.94 9.16 -3.10
C VAL A 85 18.43 8.97 -3.40
N ASP A 86 19.29 9.83 -2.86
CA ASP A 86 20.75 9.72 -3.05
C ASP A 86 21.30 8.41 -2.46
N ASP A 87 20.78 7.94 -1.32
CA ASP A 87 21.13 6.65 -0.71
C ASP A 87 20.68 5.47 -1.58
N MET A 88 19.41 5.47 -1.99
CA MET A 88 18.83 4.42 -2.85
C MET A 88 19.52 4.36 -4.23
N ALA A 89 19.95 5.48 -4.78
CA ALA A 89 20.65 5.49 -6.07
C ALA A 89 22.07 4.90 -5.99
N ARG A 90 22.71 4.92 -4.81
CA ARG A 90 24.08 4.43 -4.62
C ARG A 90 24.17 2.95 -4.32
N GLN A 91 23.09 2.32 -3.89
CA GLN A 91 23.08 0.95 -3.42
C GLN A 91 22.12 0.14 -4.26
N GLU A 92 22.58 -0.98 -4.83
CA GLU A 92 21.68 -1.85 -5.58
C GLU A 92 20.71 -2.57 -4.61
N PRO A 93 19.38 -2.53 -4.81
CA PRO A 93 18.45 -3.27 -3.98
C PRO A 93 18.66 -4.77 -4.13
N ARG A 94 18.12 -5.58 -3.21
CA ARG A 94 18.08 -7.03 -3.40
C ARG A 94 16.94 -7.39 -4.36
N THR A 95 17.14 -8.44 -5.17
CA THR A 95 16.13 -9.08 -6.02
C THR A 95 15.35 -8.14 -6.96
N TRP A 96 15.90 -6.99 -7.34
CA TRP A 96 15.20 -6.05 -8.25
C TRP A 96 15.37 -6.44 -9.72
N ARG A 97 16.53 -6.98 -10.09
CA ARG A 97 16.93 -7.28 -11.47
C ARG A 97 16.28 -8.58 -11.93
N LEU A 98 15.62 -8.52 -13.08
CA LEU A 98 15.09 -9.72 -13.74
C LEU A 98 16.21 -10.45 -14.51
N PRO A 99 16.15 -11.79 -14.62
CA PRO A 99 17.08 -12.55 -15.45
C PRO A 99 17.12 -12.03 -16.90
N SER A 100 18.30 -12.00 -17.51
CA SER A 100 18.50 -11.44 -18.86
C SER A 100 17.78 -12.18 -19.98
N ASN A 101 17.33 -13.41 -19.73
CA ASN A 101 16.54 -14.21 -20.66
C ASN A 101 15.03 -13.89 -20.63
N ILE A 102 14.57 -13.00 -19.75
CA ILE A 102 13.18 -12.57 -19.68
C ILE A 102 12.93 -11.42 -20.66
N SER A 103 11.87 -11.54 -21.46
CA SER A 103 11.43 -10.47 -22.35
C SER A 103 10.93 -9.27 -21.55
N VAL A 104 11.27 -8.06 -22.02
CA VAL A 104 10.73 -6.79 -21.48
C VAL A 104 9.20 -6.79 -21.44
N ASN A 105 8.54 -7.46 -22.39
CA ASN A 105 7.09 -7.58 -22.44
C ASN A 105 6.49 -8.34 -21.24
N SER A 106 7.29 -9.13 -20.54
CA SER A 106 6.87 -9.88 -19.35
C SER A 106 7.16 -9.14 -18.04
N TYR A 107 7.88 -8.01 -18.08
CA TYR A 107 8.33 -7.32 -16.86
C TYR A 107 7.16 -6.87 -15.98
N ALA A 108 6.13 -6.28 -16.59
CA ALA A 108 4.98 -5.74 -15.86
C ALA A 108 4.22 -6.82 -15.09
N GLU A 109 3.99 -7.98 -15.72
CA GLU A 109 3.32 -9.11 -15.07
C GLU A 109 4.16 -9.68 -13.91
N ILE A 110 5.47 -9.85 -14.12
CA ILE A 110 6.36 -10.37 -13.07
C ILE A 110 6.38 -9.43 -11.86
N TRP A 111 6.54 -8.12 -12.08
CA TRP A 111 6.54 -7.15 -10.98
C TRP A 111 5.18 -7.08 -10.29
N ALA A 112 4.06 -7.18 -11.02
CA ALA A 112 2.74 -7.25 -10.41
C ALA A 112 2.61 -8.50 -9.51
N ASN A 113 3.09 -9.66 -9.97
CA ASN A 113 3.06 -10.91 -9.22
C ASN A 113 3.89 -10.85 -7.93
N GLU A 114 5.00 -10.10 -7.91
CA GLU A 114 5.80 -9.88 -6.70
C GLU A 114 5.09 -9.01 -5.65
N ILE A 115 4.20 -8.11 -6.06
CA ILE A 115 3.42 -7.27 -5.13
C ILE A 115 2.26 -8.03 -4.50
N LEU A 116 1.71 -9.05 -5.16
CA LEU A 116 0.53 -9.78 -4.67
C LEU A 116 0.72 -10.40 -3.27
N PRO A 117 1.85 -11.06 -2.92
CA PRO A 117 2.10 -11.51 -1.56
C PRO A 117 2.13 -10.37 -0.53
N ILE A 118 2.70 -9.21 -0.89
CA ILE A 118 2.77 -8.03 -0.01
C ILE A 118 1.34 -7.50 0.25
N ALA A 119 0.54 -7.38 -0.81
CA ALA A 119 -0.86 -6.98 -0.69
C ALA A 119 -1.66 -7.97 0.16
N ARG A 120 -1.39 -9.28 0.05
CA ARG A 120 -2.02 -10.30 0.90
C ARG A 120 -1.62 -10.14 2.36
N GLU A 121 -0.34 -9.92 2.67
CA GLU A 121 0.12 -9.68 4.04
C GLU A 121 -0.49 -8.39 4.61
N ALA A 122 -0.59 -7.33 3.81
CA ALA A 122 -1.27 -6.09 4.18
C ALA A 122 -2.70 -6.35 4.66
N HIS A 123 -3.47 -7.14 3.92
CA HIS A 123 -4.82 -7.54 4.33
C HIS A 123 -4.80 -8.45 5.55
N ALA A 124 -3.84 -9.38 5.62
CA ALA A 124 -3.71 -10.34 6.72
C ALA A 124 -3.33 -9.69 8.05
N ARG A 125 -2.71 -8.51 8.06
CA ARG A 125 -2.43 -7.70 9.26
C ARG A 125 -3.65 -6.90 9.74
N LEU A 126 -4.76 -6.91 9.00
CA LEU A 126 -5.98 -6.18 9.32
C LEU A 126 -7.15 -7.11 9.70
N GLU A 127 -8.10 -6.55 10.42
CA GLU A 127 -9.42 -7.10 10.67
C GLU A 127 -10.45 -6.23 9.93
N PHE A 128 -11.21 -6.85 9.04
CA PHE A 128 -12.26 -6.16 8.29
C PHE A 128 -13.59 -6.26 9.03
N ARG A 129 -14.17 -5.10 9.36
CA ARG A 129 -15.43 -4.98 10.12
C ARG A 129 -16.48 -4.18 9.34
N LYS A 130 -17.74 -4.47 9.65
CA LYS A 130 -18.92 -3.78 9.06
C LYS A 130 -18.88 -3.75 7.53
N VAL A 131 -18.36 -4.83 6.93
CA VAL A 131 -18.23 -4.94 5.48
C VAL A 131 -19.64 -5.07 4.90
N LYS A 132 -19.91 -4.26 3.88
CA LYS A 132 -21.21 -4.25 3.19
C LYS A 132 -21.04 -3.85 1.72
N PRO A 133 -22.03 -4.18 0.88
CA PRO A 133 -22.08 -3.68 -0.49
C PRO A 133 -22.24 -2.14 -0.52
N LEU A 134 -21.56 -1.51 -1.47
CA LEU A 134 -21.66 -0.10 -1.83
C LEU A 134 -21.88 -0.03 -3.34
N ARG A 135 -22.86 0.76 -3.77
CA ARG A 135 -23.06 1.06 -5.19
C ARG A 135 -22.11 2.18 -5.62
N ASP A 136 -21.21 1.87 -6.54
CA ASP A 136 -20.24 2.79 -7.14
C ASP A 136 -20.51 2.89 -8.64
N GLY A 137 -21.32 3.89 -9.02
CA GLY A 137 -21.88 4.00 -10.37
C GLY A 137 -22.75 2.78 -10.72
N ASP A 138 -22.36 2.09 -11.80
CA ASP A 138 -23.01 0.87 -12.28
C ASP A 138 -22.47 -0.42 -11.63
N ARG A 139 -21.46 -0.30 -10.75
CA ARG A 139 -20.83 -1.44 -10.08
C ARG A 139 -21.25 -1.52 -8.62
N THR A 140 -21.17 -2.73 -8.05
CA THR A 140 -21.30 -2.96 -6.61
C THR A 140 -19.96 -3.42 -6.07
N VAL A 141 -19.47 -2.76 -5.02
CA VAL A 141 -18.14 -2.97 -4.42
C VAL A 141 -18.29 -3.19 -2.92
N ALA A 142 -17.30 -3.80 -2.28
CA ALA A 142 -17.25 -3.92 -0.82
C ALA A 142 -16.77 -2.60 -0.19
N THR A 143 -17.35 -2.19 0.92
CA THR A 143 -16.88 -1.08 1.77
C THR A 143 -16.95 -1.48 3.24
N GLY A 144 -16.09 -0.91 4.07
CA GLY A 144 -16.09 -1.20 5.50
C GLY A 144 -14.96 -0.50 6.27
N GLU A 145 -14.68 -1.05 7.44
CA GLU A 145 -13.58 -0.63 8.31
C GLU A 145 -12.48 -1.70 8.26
N ALA A 146 -11.23 -1.28 8.14
CA ALA A 146 -10.07 -2.14 8.24
C ALA A 146 -9.27 -1.70 9.46
N LEU A 147 -9.23 -2.55 10.49
CA LEU A 147 -8.61 -2.24 11.77
C LEU A 147 -7.31 -3.01 11.89
N GLU A 148 -6.26 -2.36 12.37
CA GLU A 148 -5.01 -3.04 12.69
C GLU A 148 -5.22 -4.13 13.74
N LYS A 149 -4.71 -5.34 13.44
CA LYS A 149 -4.59 -6.42 14.42
C LYS A 149 -3.23 -6.34 15.12
N PRO A 150 -3.13 -6.79 16.37
CA PRO A 150 -1.83 -7.08 16.97
C PRO A 150 -1.04 -8.03 16.07
N ALA A 151 0.10 -7.58 15.57
CA ALA A 151 0.99 -8.41 14.78
C ALA A 151 1.77 -9.37 15.69
N ALA A 152 2.06 -10.59 15.22
CA ALA A 152 2.80 -11.59 15.99
C ALA A 152 4.24 -11.15 16.31
N ASP A 153 4.81 -10.28 15.47
CA ASP A 153 6.11 -9.64 15.61
C ASP A 153 6.04 -8.31 16.39
N GLU A 154 4.88 -7.98 16.96
CA GLU A 154 4.56 -6.71 17.63
C GLU A 154 4.84 -5.45 16.79
N THR A 155 5.07 -5.62 15.48
CA THR A 155 5.39 -4.51 14.60
C THR A 155 4.11 -3.79 14.19
N LEU A 156 4.03 -2.51 14.56
CA LEU A 156 2.96 -1.62 14.14
C LEU A 156 2.83 -1.62 12.62
N TYR A 157 1.58 -1.66 12.14
CA TYR A 157 1.23 -1.70 10.72
C TYR A 157 1.88 -0.56 9.95
N ARG A 158 1.91 0.65 10.53
CA ARG A 158 2.59 1.80 9.91
C ARG A 158 4.08 1.58 9.71
N LYS A 159 4.76 1.06 10.73
CA LYS A 159 6.20 0.79 10.69
C LYS A 159 6.53 -0.31 9.68
N TRP A 160 5.75 -1.38 9.67
CA TRP A 160 5.90 -2.45 8.68
C TRP A 160 5.65 -1.93 7.26
N ALA A 161 4.54 -1.22 7.03
CA ALA A 161 4.17 -0.70 5.71
C ALA A 161 5.18 0.32 5.19
N SER A 162 5.77 1.16 6.05
CA SER A 162 6.80 2.11 5.63
C SER A 162 8.08 1.40 5.21
N MET A 163 8.50 0.34 5.91
CA MET A 163 9.65 -0.48 5.50
C MET A 163 9.41 -1.13 4.14
N VAL A 164 8.22 -1.72 3.94
CA VAL A 164 7.80 -2.28 2.64
C VAL A 164 7.84 -1.20 1.55
N ALA A 165 7.25 -0.02 1.79
CA ALA A 165 7.25 1.07 0.83
C ALA A 165 8.68 1.51 0.47
N ARG A 166 9.60 1.55 1.45
CA ARG A 166 11.02 1.84 1.19
C ARG A 166 11.63 0.83 0.25
N GLU A 167 11.41 -0.46 0.48
CA GLU A 167 11.98 -1.54 -0.34
C GLU A 167 11.44 -1.51 -1.77
N GLU A 168 10.12 -1.33 -1.93
CA GLU A 168 9.49 -1.31 -3.24
C GLU A 168 9.82 -0.04 -4.04
N LEU A 169 9.91 1.13 -3.39
CA LEU A 169 10.41 2.36 -4.03
C LEU A 169 11.85 2.18 -4.52
N HIS A 170 12.68 1.52 -3.72
CA HIS A 170 14.07 1.26 -4.07
C HIS A 170 14.18 0.36 -5.30
N LYS A 171 13.45 -0.77 -5.32
CA LYS A 171 13.38 -1.66 -6.50
C LYS A 171 12.85 -0.92 -7.73
N ALA A 172 11.79 -0.13 -7.57
CA ALA A 172 11.13 0.56 -8.68
C ALA A 172 12.06 1.54 -9.42
N GLY A 173 12.87 2.32 -8.68
CA GLY A 173 13.84 3.24 -9.29
C GLY A 173 14.86 2.52 -10.17
N TRP A 174 15.44 1.42 -9.68
CA TRP A 174 16.40 0.61 -10.42
C TRP A 174 15.76 -0.14 -11.61
N ARG A 175 14.55 -0.66 -11.43
CA ARG A 175 13.77 -1.30 -12.50
C ARG A 175 13.45 -0.34 -13.64
N LEU A 176 13.07 0.89 -13.31
CA LEU A 176 12.83 1.92 -14.32
C LEU A 176 14.12 2.25 -15.08
N ALA A 177 15.24 2.40 -14.40
CA ALA A 177 16.53 2.67 -15.04
C ALA A 177 16.95 1.54 -16.00
N ASP A 178 16.83 0.27 -15.58
CA ASP A 178 17.14 -0.89 -16.43
C ASP A 178 16.20 -1.02 -17.63
N LEU A 179 14.90 -0.75 -17.43
CA LEU A 179 13.93 -0.72 -18.50
C LEU A 179 14.30 0.34 -19.55
N LEU A 180 14.63 1.56 -19.11
CA LEU A 180 15.04 2.65 -20.00
C LEU A 180 16.29 2.28 -20.80
N GLN A 181 17.29 1.64 -20.18
CA GLN A 181 18.48 1.16 -20.89
C GLN A 181 18.21 0.07 -21.94
N LYS A 182 17.10 -0.66 -21.81
CA LYS A 182 16.72 -1.74 -22.75
C LYS A 182 15.89 -1.26 -23.93
N ILE A 183 15.23 -0.11 -23.80
CA ILE A 183 14.27 0.39 -24.81
C ILE A 183 14.76 1.65 -25.53
N LEU A 184 15.77 2.33 -25.00
CA LEU A 184 16.45 3.47 -25.63
C LEU A 184 17.72 3.00 -26.35
#